data_AF-A0AAU8IFJ1-F1
#
_entry.id   AF-A0AAU8IFJ1-F1
#
_cell.length_a   1.000
_cell.length_b   1.000
_cell.length_c   1.000
_cell.angle_alpha   90.00
_cell.angle_beta   90.00
_cell.angle_gamma   90.00
#
_symmetry.space_group_name_H-M   'P 1'
#
loop_
_entity.id
_entity.type
_entity.pdbx_description
1 polymer ?
#
loop_
_entity_poly.entity_id
_entity_poly.type
_entity_poly.pdbx_seq_one_letter_code
_entity_poly.pdbx_strand_id
1 'polypeptide(L)' 'MQLTLVPVPYVQTKKGLTAQSKVNILKTIEHMDEEIERLKESKLALDEAKRIVLTEQLKGMKMALELTGYTLMYR' A
#
# COMPACT_ATOMS: atom_id res chain seq x y z
N MET A 1 9.69 12.28 -0.50
CA MET A 1 8.23 12.32 -0.80
C MET A 1 7.55 11.47 0.25
N GLN A 2 6.56 12.00 0.96
CA GLN A 2 5.88 11.27 2.03
C GLN A 2 4.56 10.69 1.49
N LEU A 3 4.31 9.40 1.70
CA LEU A 3 3.06 8.77 1.29
C LEU A 3 1.93 9.19 2.24
N THR A 4 0.76 9.54 1.70
CA THR A 4 -0.40 9.94 2.50
C THR A 4 -1.70 9.31 1.99
N LEU A 5 -2.65 9.10 2.91
CA LEU A 5 -4.01 8.62 2.63
C LEU A 5 -4.96 9.81 2.52
N VAL A 6 -5.56 10.00 1.35
CA VAL A 6 -6.50 11.08 1.05
C VAL A 6 -7.88 10.48 0.80
N PRO A 7 -8.96 11.03 1.40
CA PRO A 7 -10.31 10.55 1.11
C PRO A 7 -10.70 10.88 -0.34
N VAL A 8 -11.39 9.94 -1.00
CA VAL A 8 -11.96 10.11 -2.33
C VAL A 8 -13.28 10.88 -2.17
N PRO A 9 -13.44 12.05 -2.81
CA PRO A 9 -14.54 12.98 -2.53
C PRO A 9 -15.94 12.43 -2.81
N TYR A 10 -16.06 11.40 -3.65
CA TYR A 10 -17.35 10.83 -4.07
C TYR A 10 -17.76 9.57 -3.30
N VAL A 11 -16.89 9.05 -2.41
CA VAL A 11 -17.18 7.83 -1.66
C VAL A 11 -17.61 8.20 -0.25
N GLN A 12 -18.92 8.13 0.03
CA GLN A 12 -19.45 8.32 1.38
C GLN A 12 -19.22 7.08 2.24
N THR A 13 -18.11 7.03 2.96
CA THR A 13 -17.89 5.98 3.96
C THR A 13 -18.56 6.33 5.28
N LYS A 14 -19.46 5.46 5.77
CA LYS A 14 -20.13 5.61 7.08
C LYS A 14 -19.17 5.55 8.28
N LYS A 15 -17.99 4.95 8.12
CA LYS A 15 -16.93 4.88 9.12
C LYS A 15 -15.59 5.20 8.46
N GLY A 16 -14.91 6.22 8.93
CA GLY A 16 -13.56 6.57 8.47
C GLY A 16 -12.46 5.74 9.15
N LEU A 17 -11.28 5.71 8.56
CA LEU A 17 -10.08 5.15 9.18
C LEU A 17 -9.65 5.99 10.38
N THR A 18 -9.33 5.33 11.49
CA THR A 18 -8.70 6.01 12.64
C THR A 18 -7.32 6.53 12.27
N ALA A 19 -6.83 7.54 12.99
CA ALA A 19 -5.48 8.07 12.78
C ALA A 19 -4.41 6.96 12.89
N GLN A 20 -4.53 6.08 13.88
CA GLN A 20 -3.61 4.96 14.05
C GLN A 20 -3.67 3.97 12.88
N SER A 21 -4.88 3.64 12.40
CA SER A 21 -5.06 2.76 11.24
C SER A 21 -4.40 3.35 9.99
N LYS A 22 -4.53 4.66 9.77
CA LYS A 22 -3.86 5.34 8.64
C LYS A 22 -2.34 5.22 8.73
N VAL A 23 -1.76 5.47 9.90
CA VAL A 23 -0.31 5.34 10.12
C VAL A 23 0.16 3.92 9.89
N ASN A 24 -0.56 2.92 10.42
CA ASN A 24 -0.18 1.52 10.25
C ASN A 24 -0.24 1.10 8.78
N ILE A 25 -1.30 1.47 8.06
CA ILE A 25 -1.44 1.17 6.63
C ILE A 25 -0.30 1.79 5.82
N LEU A 26 0.02 3.07 6.06
CA LEU A 26 1.10 3.75 5.36
C LEU A 26 2.45 3.07 5.61
N LYS A 27 2.77 2.75 6.86
CA LYS A 27 4.00 2.03 7.21
C LYS A 27 4.09 0.66 6.56
N THR A 28 2.98 -0.08 6.52
CA THR A 28 2.94 -1.39 5.86
C THR A 28 3.21 -1.25 4.36
N ILE A 29 2.60 -0.26 3.71
CA ILE A 29 2.82 -0.01 2.28
C ILE A 29 4.26 0.40 1.99
N GLU A 30 4.81 1.34 2.77
CA GLU A 30 6.21 1.78 2.64
C GLU A 30 7.17 0.60 2.80
N HIS A 31 6.96 -0.24 3.84
CA HIS A 31 7.79 -1.42 4.05
C HIS A 31 7.70 -2.43 2.90
N MET A 32 6.50 -2.64 2.33
CA MET A 32 6.33 -3.53 1.19
C MET A 32 7.01 -2.98 -0.07
N ASP A 33 6.88 -1.69 -0.34
CA ASP A 33 7.56 -1.03 -1.47
C ASP A 33 9.09 -1.15 -1.32
N GLU A 34 9.64 -0.86 -0.14
CA GLU A 34 11.07 -1.02 0.15
C GLU A 34 11.56 -2.47 -0.06
N GLU A 35 10.78 -3.44 0.40
CA GLU A 35 11.11 -4.85 0.26
C GLU A 35 11.03 -5.30 -1.21
N ILE A 36 10.05 -4.82 -1.98
CA ILE A 36 9.94 -5.06 -3.41
C ILE A 36 11.17 -4.50 -4.14
N GLU A 37 11.56 -3.24 -3.86
CA GLU A 37 12.74 -2.63 -4.47
C GLU A 37 14.02 -3.41 -4.12
N ARG A 38 14.21 -3.79 -2.85
CA ARG A 38 15.35 -4.60 -2.42
C ARG A 38 15.42 -5.94 -3.17
N LEU A 39 14.28 -6.58 -3.42
CA LEU A 39 14.22 -7.86 -4.12
C LEU A 39 14.39 -7.74 -5.64
N LYS A 40 14.27 -6.56 -6.25
CA LYS A 40 14.44 -6.39 -7.71
C LYS A 40 15.85 -6.72 -8.20
N GLU A 41 16.86 -6.49 -7.37
CA GLU A 41 18.26 -6.74 -7.74
C GLU A 41 18.68 -8.21 -7.56
N SER A 42 17.87 -9.00 -6.85
CA SER A 42 18.17 -10.41 -6.62
C SER A 42 17.93 -11.26 -7.86
N LYS A 43 18.84 -12.21 -8.10
CA LYS A 43 18.75 -13.22 -9.18
C LYS A 43 18.22 -14.57 -8.68
N LEU A 44 17.85 -14.67 -7.40
CA LEU A 44 17.34 -15.89 -6.81
C LEU A 44 15.87 -16.08 -7.16
N ALA A 45 15.50 -17.26 -7.65
CA ALA A 45 14.11 -17.58 -8.02
C ALA A 45 13.12 -17.42 -6.84
N LEU A 46 13.57 -17.69 -5.60
CA LEU A 46 12.77 -17.49 -4.40
C LEU A 46 12.49 -16.01 -4.12
N ASP A 47 13.48 -15.14 -4.37
CA ASP A 47 13.32 -13.70 -4.19
C ASP A 47 12.41 -13.11 -5.27
N GLU A 48 12.48 -13.63 -6.49
CA GLU A 48 11.55 -13.28 -7.55
C GLU A 48 10.10 -13.68 -7.20
N ALA A 49 9.90 -14.91 -6.72
CA ALA A 49 8.58 -15.35 -6.27
C ALA A 49 8.04 -14.48 -5.13
N LYS A 50 8.90 -14.15 -4.15
CA LYS A 50 8.55 -13.26 -3.04
C LYS A 50 8.19 -11.86 -3.53
N ARG A 51 8.94 -11.30 -4.47
CA ARG A 51 8.66 -9.99 -5.09
C ARG A 51 7.30 -9.98 -5.78
N ILE A 52 6.96 -11.03 -6.52
CA ILE A 52 5.66 -11.15 -7.20
C ILE A 52 4.52 -11.16 -6.16
N VAL A 53 4.65 -11.98 -5.12
CA VAL A 53 3.63 -12.06 -4.05
C VAL A 53 3.44 -10.70 -3.36
N LEU A 54 4.52 -10.02 -2.99
CA LEU A 54 4.44 -8.70 -2.36
C LEU A 54 3.81 -7.66 -3.28
N THR A 55 4.12 -7.71 -4.58
CA THR A 55 3.54 -6.79 -5.58
C THR A 55 2.02 -6.96 -5.68
N GLU A 56 1.54 -8.20 -5.77
CA GLU A 56 0.10 -8.49 -5.83
C GLU A 56 -0.62 -8.16 -4.52
N GLN A 57 0.01 -8.43 -3.37
CA GLN A 57 -0.54 -8.02 -2.07
C GLN A 57 -0.67 -6.50 -1.96
N LEU A 58 0.37 -5.76 -2.39
CA LEU A 58 0.35 -4.30 -2.38
C LEU A 58 -0.75 -3.76 -3.29
N LYS A 59 -0.91 -4.33 -4.49
CA LYS A 59 -1.99 -3.98 -5.41
C LYS A 59 -3.36 -4.23 -4.79
N GLY A 60 -3.56 -5.38 -4.14
CA GLY A 60 -4.80 -5.70 -3.41
C GLY A 60 -5.11 -4.69 -2.31
N MET A 61 -4.09 -4.26 -1.54
CA MET A 61 -4.25 -3.22 -0.53
C MET A 61 -4.66 -1.87 -1.13
N LYS A 62 -4.03 -1.46 -2.23
CA LYS A 62 -4.38 -0.21 -2.94
C LYS A 62 -5.83 -0.23 -3.41
N MET A 63 -6.28 -1.34 -4.01
CA MET A 63 -7.67 -1.51 -4.43
C MET A 63 -8.65 -1.50 -3.24
N ALA A 64 -8.30 -2.17 -2.14
CA ALA A 64 -9.14 -2.18 -0.94
C ALA A 64 -9.30 -0.77 -0.35
N LEU A 65 -8.23 0.03 -0.34
CA LEU A 65 -8.29 1.43 0.08
C LEU A 65 -9.24 2.24 -0.79
N GLU A 66 -9.15 2.10 -2.12
CA GLU A 66 -10.04 2.79 -3.06
C GLU A 66 -11.51 2.42 -2.83
N LEU A 67 -11.81 1.13 -2.61
CA LEU A 67 -13.15 0.66 -2.26
C LEU A 67 -13.66 1.23 -0.93
N THR A 68 -12.75 1.49 0.02
CA THR A 68 -13.05 2.18 1.28
C THR A 68 -13.01 3.70 1.16
N GLY A 69 -12.97 4.26 -0.06
CA GLY A 69 -13.01 5.70 -0.27
C GLY A 69 -11.74 6.43 0.13
N TYR A 70 -10.58 5.76 0.08
CA TYR A 70 -9.28 6.36 0.28
C TYR A 70 -8.39 6.11 -0.94
N THR A 71 -7.53 7.06 -1.26
CA THR A 71 -6.46 6.89 -2.24
C THR A 71 -5.12 7.25 -1.63
N LEU A 72 -4.05 6.75 -2.23
CA LEU A 72 -2.68 7.04 -1.81
C LEU A 72 -2.11 8.14 -2.72
N MET A 73 -1.49 9.15 -2.12
CA MET A 73 -0.82 10.22 -2.85
C MET A 73 0.55 10.50 -2.23
N TYR A 74 1.51 10.91 -3.07
CA TYR A 74 2.77 11.46 -2.59
C TYR A 74 2.60 12.95 -2.30
N ARG A 75 3.08 13.36 -1.13
CA ARG A 75 3.18 14.76 -0.70
C ARG A 75 4.64 15.22 -0.65
#